data_AF-A0A503TQW9-F1
#
_entry.id   AF-A0A503TQW9-F1
#
_cell.length_a   1.000
_cell.length_b   1.000
_cell.length_c   1.000
_cell.angle_alpha   90.00
_cell.angle_beta   90.00
_cell.angle_gamma   90.00
#
_symmetry.space_group_name_H-M   'P 1'
#
loop_
_entity.id
_entity.type
_entity.pdbx_description
1 polymer ?
#
loop_
_entity_poly.entity_id
_entity_poly.type
_entity_poly.pdbx_seq_one_letter_code
_entity_poly.pdbx_strand_id
1 'polypeptide(L)'
;MAISAVARETVFALRRQIAKIEGTLPERLQAPAPATLDADAGVGPGVDLTIVRRGLAAALPDAFLPIGVERLDAALGGGLPKAALTEIHGLETRDAGAVAGFALSLVSLILNQAQGLPILWIGTSEIFHEAGFPYARGLHATFGIEPGQLLFSEAPRLVDALWVAEEAARMTALAAVILEIRGNPQRLDLTATRRLHARAQGAGRPVFLLRQAAGPEPTAAPVRLIAASAPAVPRETIAGPLAGSIGRPAFTVSIGKSRTALPGQFTLEWNPDERGFEERRDKERRAENPVPVVSLSGGRKDPAAAAGEILAFPAVGSPISPTPGNQPPPGQRATHLGPRRAG
;
A
#
# COMPACT_ATOMS: atom_id res chain seq x y z
N MET A 1 16.99 41.03 14.03
CA MET A 1 16.06 40.20 14.83
C MET A 1 14.60 40.68 14.79
N ALA A 2 14.29 41.97 14.55
CA ALA A 2 12.90 42.46 14.50
C ALA A 2 12.08 41.99 13.28
N ILE A 3 12.71 41.80 12.11
CA ILE A 3 12.03 41.42 10.86
C ILE A 3 11.41 40.01 10.93
N SER A 4 12.03 39.08 11.64
CA SER A 4 11.49 37.71 11.80
C SER A 4 10.33 37.64 12.80
N ALA A 5 10.25 38.59 13.74
CA ALA A 5 9.13 38.72 14.67
C ALA A 5 7.87 39.22 13.94
N VAL A 6 8.02 40.26 13.11
CA VAL A 6 6.92 40.81 12.29
C VAL A 6 6.40 39.78 11.28
N ALA A 7 7.29 39.01 10.65
CA ALA A 7 6.88 37.93 9.75
C ALA A 7 6.09 36.82 10.48
N ARG A 8 6.45 36.50 11.73
CA ARG A 8 5.73 35.52 12.55
C ARG A 8 4.34 36.03 12.93
N GLU A 9 4.22 37.29 13.33
CA GLU A 9 2.92 37.90 13.66
C GLU A 9 1.95 37.89 12.49
N THR A 10 2.43 38.20 11.28
CA THR A 10 1.61 38.13 10.05
C THR A 10 1.13 36.72 9.76
N VAL A 11 2.00 35.71 9.93
CA VAL A 11 1.62 34.30 9.76
C VAL A 11 0.58 33.86 10.80
N PHE A 12 0.70 34.33 12.05
CA PHE A 12 -0.30 34.06 13.10
C PHE A 12 -1.65 34.72 12.80
N ALA A 13 -1.66 35.96 12.29
CA ALA A 13 -2.87 36.67 11.90
C ALA A 13 -3.59 35.94 10.75
N LEU A 14 -2.86 35.53 9.71
CA LEU A 14 -3.38 34.77 8.58
C LEU A 14 -3.99 33.43 9.01
N ARG A 15 -3.31 32.68 9.90
CA ARG A 15 -3.82 31.40 10.42
C ARG A 15 -5.10 31.57 11.23
N ARG A 16 -5.23 32.65 12.01
CA ARG A 16 -6.48 32.99 12.73
C ARG A 16 -7.62 33.30 11.75
N GLN A 17 -7.32 33.99 10.66
CA GLN A 17 -8.32 34.37 9.66
C GLN A 17 -8.81 33.15 8.87
N ILE A 18 -7.92 32.22 8.52
CA ILE A 18 -8.26 30.92 7.92
C ILE A 18 -9.14 30.11 8.87
N ALA A 19 -8.74 29.97 10.14
CA ALA A 19 -9.52 29.22 11.13
C ALA A 19 -10.94 29.80 11.34
N LYS A 20 -11.08 31.13 11.30
CA LYS A 20 -12.38 31.81 11.37
C LYS A 20 -13.27 31.51 10.15
N ILE A 21 -12.68 31.38 8.97
CA ILE A 21 -13.39 31.02 7.72
C ILE A 21 -13.76 29.53 7.71
N GLU A 22 -12.88 28.68 8.25
CA GLU A 22 -13.04 27.21 8.25
C GLU A 22 -13.93 26.69 9.39
N GLY A 23 -14.42 27.55 10.29
CA GLY A 23 -15.30 27.17 11.40
C GLY A 23 -14.60 26.40 12.54
N THR A 24 -13.28 26.22 12.47
CA THR A 24 -12.44 25.70 13.55
C THR A 24 -12.15 26.79 14.57
N LEU A 25 -12.67 26.65 15.80
CA LEU A 25 -12.39 27.56 16.90
C LEU A 25 -10.86 27.65 17.14
N PRO A 26 -10.28 28.87 17.31
CA PRO A 26 -8.91 29.00 17.75
C PRO A 26 -8.85 28.59 19.23
N GLU A 27 -8.55 27.31 19.47
CA GLU A 27 -8.41 26.76 20.80
C GLU A 27 -7.47 27.63 21.64
N ARG A 28 -7.96 27.97 22.84
CA ARG A 28 -7.38 28.92 23.79
C ARG A 28 -5.89 28.63 24.01
N LEU A 29 -5.05 29.60 23.62
CA LEU A 29 -3.69 29.70 24.14
C LEU A 29 -3.80 30.08 25.62
N GLN A 30 -3.86 29.08 26.50
CA GLN A 30 -3.73 29.29 27.93
C GLN A 30 -2.24 29.40 28.24
N ALA A 31 -1.80 30.56 28.75
CA ALA A 31 -0.45 30.69 29.29
C ALA A 31 -0.31 29.70 30.48
N PRO A 32 0.82 28.99 30.61
CA PRO A 32 0.97 28.01 31.68
C PRO A 32 0.88 28.72 33.04
N ALA A 33 0.00 28.21 33.91
CA ALA A 33 0.02 28.56 35.32
C ALA A 33 1.36 28.09 35.93
N PRO A 34 1.93 28.84 36.88
CA PRO A 34 3.22 28.48 37.46
C PRO A 34 3.06 27.17 38.23
N ALA A 35 3.73 26.10 37.77
CA ALA A 35 3.92 24.91 38.56
C ALA A 35 4.85 25.27 39.73
N THR A 36 4.38 25.09 40.96
CA THR A 36 5.23 24.96 42.14
C THR A 36 6.13 23.76 41.92
N LEU A 37 7.38 24.02 41.55
CA LEU A 37 8.45 23.03 41.55
C LEU A 37 9.14 23.12 42.91
N ASP A 38 9.21 21.98 43.59
CA ASP A 38 10.07 21.80 44.75
C ASP A 38 11.51 22.21 44.40
N ALA A 39 12.08 23.03 45.26
CA ALA A 39 13.41 23.59 45.13
C ALA A 39 14.45 22.50 45.39
N ASP A 40 14.99 21.88 44.33
CA ASP A 40 16.41 21.49 44.23
C ASP A 40 16.68 20.75 42.91
N ALA A 41 16.87 21.52 41.83
CA ALA A 41 17.69 21.13 40.69
C ALA A 41 17.92 22.36 39.81
N GLY A 42 19.05 23.04 40.03
CA GLY A 42 19.50 24.11 39.15
C GLY A 42 19.85 23.57 37.76
N VAL A 43 19.13 24.02 36.74
CA VAL A 43 19.54 23.93 35.32
C VAL A 43 19.13 25.24 34.63
N GLY A 44 20.08 25.88 33.96
CA GLY A 44 20.02 27.26 33.45
C GLY A 44 19.06 27.53 32.28
N PRO A 45 18.95 28.80 31.84
CA PRO A 45 17.95 29.25 30.89
C PRO A 45 18.37 28.88 29.46
N GLY A 46 17.81 27.81 28.92
CA GLY A 46 18.11 27.39 27.55
C GLY A 46 17.62 26.00 27.17
N VAL A 47 16.60 25.47 27.83
CA VAL A 47 15.99 24.21 27.37
C VAL A 47 15.00 24.55 26.27
N ASP A 48 15.44 24.30 25.04
CA ASP A 48 14.64 24.39 23.82
C ASP A 48 13.58 23.27 23.86
N LEU A 49 12.50 23.52 24.61
CA LEU A 49 11.36 22.61 24.72
C LEU A 49 10.64 22.60 23.37
N THR A 50 10.90 21.56 22.58
CA THR A 50 10.20 21.31 21.32
C THR A 50 8.77 20.88 21.63
N ILE A 51 7.85 21.86 21.69
CA ILE A 51 6.42 21.61 21.83
C ILE A 51 5.89 21.15 20.46
N VAL A 52 5.70 19.84 20.31
CA VAL A 52 4.99 19.28 19.15
C VAL A 52 3.50 19.61 19.31
N ARG A 53 3.01 20.58 18.54
CA ARG A 53 1.58 20.86 18.42
C ARG A 53 0.88 19.67 17.76
N ARG A 54 0.26 18.80 18.56
CA ARG A 54 -0.80 17.90 18.09
C ARG A 54 -2.02 18.77 17.80
N GLY A 55 -2.43 18.85 16.54
CA GLY A 55 -3.72 19.41 16.14
C GLY A 55 -4.85 18.50 16.64
N LEU A 56 -5.07 18.50 17.95
CA LEU A 56 -6.19 17.84 18.60
C LEU A 56 -7.38 18.79 18.51
N ALA A 57 -8.12 18.75 17.40
CA ALA A 57 -9.54 18.55 17.63
C ALA A 57 -9.57 17.23 18.41
N ALA A 58 -9.91 17.27 19.69
CA ALA A 58 -10.07 16.08 20.52
C ALA A 58 -11.20 15.25 19.92
N ALA A 59 -10.89 14.52 18.86
CA ALA A 59 -11.76 13.52 18.29
C ALA A 59 -11.96 12.51 19.41
N LEU A 60 -13.22 12.16 19.65
CA LEU A 60 -13.57 11.16 20.65
C LEU A 60 -12.71 9.91 20.41
N PRO A 61 -12.29 9.17 21.44
CA PRO A 61 -11.46 7.96 21.28
C PRO A 61 -12.00 6.96 20.24
N ASP A 62 -13.31 6.96 20.02
CA ASP A 62 -14.02 6.11 19.05
C ASP A 62 -13.98 6.61 17.59
N ALA A 63 -13.43 7.80 17.32
CA ALA A 63 -13.36 8.36 15.97
C ALA A 63 -12.31 7.67 15.06
N PHE A 64 -11.40 6.90 15.66
CA PHE A 64 -10.31 6.21 14.96
C PHE A 64 -10.45 4.70 15.06
N LEU A 65 -10.16 4.02 13.95
CA LEU A 65 -9.92 2.60 13.85
C LEU A 65 -8.45 2.34 14.17
N PRO A 66 -8.10 1.77 15.33
CA PRO A 66 -6.74 1.31 15.56
C PRO A 66 -6.43 0.17 14.59
N ILE A 67 -5.26 0.23 13.95
CA ILE A 67 -4.74 -0.82 13.08
C ILE A 67 -4.20 -1.99 13.93
N GLY A 68 -3.83 -1.73 15.19
CA GLY A 68 -3.28 -2.71 16.12
C GLY A 68 -1.75 -2.69 16.20
N VAL A 69 -1.12 -1.77 15.49
CA VAL A 69 0.34 -1.58 15.49
C VAL A 69 0.65 -0.26 16.15
N GLU A 70 1.09 -0.31 17.41
CA GLU A 70 1.28 0.86 18.28
C GLU A 70 2.07 1.98 17.60
N ARG A 71 3.17 1.67 16.91
CA ARG A 71 4.01 2.67 16.24
C ARG A 71 3.28 3.37 15.09
N LEU A 72 2.50 2.62 14.32
CA LEU A 72 1.73 3.14 13.18
C LEU A 72 0.51 3.90 13.68
N ASP A 73 -0.22 3.37 14.65
CA ASP A 73 -1.37 4.04 15.25
C ASP A 73 -0.96 5.34 15.93
N ALA A 74 0.14 5.34 16.70
CA ALA A 74 0.70 6.55 17.28
C ALA A 74 1.14 7.55 16.21
N ALA A 75 1.76 7.07 15.11
CA ALA A 75 2.09 7.93 13.99
C ALA A 75 0.82 8.54 13.39
N LEU A 76 -0.26 7.79 13.19
CA LEU A 76 -1.52 8.31 12.64
C LEU A 76 -2.34 9.16 13.64
N GLY A 77 -1.93 9.23 14.90
CA GLY A 77 -2.62 9.98 15.96
C GLY A 77 -3.74 9.21 16.66
N GLY A 78 -3.68 7.88 16.63
CA GLY A 78 -4.65 6.96 17.25
C GLY A 78 -5.19 5.89 16.30
N GLY A 79 -4.84 5.94 15.01
CA GLY A 79 -5.30 5.00 13.98
C GLY A 79 -5.87 5.70 12.74
N LEU A 80 -6.61 4.97 11.91
CA LEU A 80 -7.27 5.53 10.74
C LEU A 80 -8.62 6.16 11.10
N PRO A 81 -8.98 7.34 10.60
CA PRO A 81 -10.31 7.90 10.90
C PRO A 81 -11.42 6.97 10.38
N LYS A 82 -12.39 6.61 11.23
CA LYS A 82 -13.49 5.67 10.88
C LYS A 82 -14.45 6.24 9.83
N ALA A 83 -14.60 7.55 9.79
CA ALA A 83 -15.55 8.26 8.92
C ALA A 83 -14.81 9.25 8.01
N ALA A 84 -13.96 8.75 7.12
CA ALA A 84 -13.18 9.58 6.21
C ALA A 84 -12.84 8.90 4.90
N LEU A 85 -12.30 9.69 3.97
CA LEU A 85 -11.64 9.20 2.78
C LEU A 85 -10.19 8.86 3.13
N THR A 86 -9.80 7.59 3.01
CA THR A 86 -8.40 7.16 3.13
C THR A 86 -7.91 6.72 1.76
N GLU A 87 -6.80 7.29 1.32
CA GLU A 87 -6.14 6.90 0.08
C GLU A 87 -5.08 5.83 0.34
N ILE A 88 -5.06 4.80 -0.51
CA ILE A 88 -4.05 3.74 -0.49
C ILE A 88 -3.46 3.67 -1.90
N HIS A 89 -2.20 4.01 -2.04
CA HIS A 89 -1.50 4.09 -3.32
C HIS A 89 -0.59 2.88 -3.51
N GLY A 90 -0.67 2.27 -4.69
CA GLY A 90 0.38 1.42 -5.25
C GLY A 90 1.18 2.25 -6.25
N LEU A 91 2.51 2.22 -6.18
CA LEU A 91 3.35 3.04 -7.05
C LEU A 91 3.34 2.51 -8.48
N GLU A 92 3.12 1.21 -8.65
CA GLU A 92 3.04 0.54 -9.94
C GLU A 92 1.81 -0.35 -10.00
N THR A 93 1.34 -0.69 -11.21
CA THR A 93 0.17 -1.56 -11.39
C THR A 93 0.38 -2.94 -10.75
N ARG A 94 1.63 -3.44 -10.70
CA ARG A 94 1.96 -4.71 -10.05
C ARG A 94 1.69 -4.73 -8.55
N ASP A 95 1.60 -3.56 -7.91
CA ASP A 95 1.28 -3.44 -6.49
C ASP A 95 -0.21 -3.62 -6.21
N ALA A 96 -1.06 -3.74 -7.23
CA ALA A 96 -2.51 -3.80 -7.06
C ALA A 96 -2.96 -4.90 -6.08
N GLY A 97 -2.35 -6.08 -6.15
CA GLY A 97 -2.61 -7.16 -5.19
C GLY A 97 -2.23 -6.82 -3.75
N ALA A 98 -1.13 -6.09 -3.55
CA ALA A 98 -0.69 -5.65 -2.23
C ALA A 98 -1.62 -4.55 -1.67
N VAL A 99 -2.01 -3.59 -2.51
CA VAL A 99 -2.95 -2.51 -2.16
C VAL A 99 -4.33 -3.08 -1.82
N ALA A 100 -4.85 -3.98 -2.66
CA ALA A 100 -6.09 -4.71 -2.45
C ALA A 100 -6.06 -5.53 -1.16
N GLY A 101 -5.01 -6.32 -0.95
CA GLY A 101 -4.83 -7.14 0.24
C GLY A 101 -4.77 -6.28 1.52
N PHE A 102 -4.03 -5.18 1.49
CA PHE A 102 -3.96 -4.26 2.63
C PHE A 102 -5.31 -3.60 2.92
N ALA A 103 -6.05 -3.17 1.88
CA ALA A 103 -7.39 -2.63 2.04
C ALA A 103 -8.38 -3.66 2.63
N LEU A 104 -8.32 -4.91 2.18
CA LEU A 104 -9.14 -6.00 2.71
C LEU A 104 -8.79 -6.34 4.16
N SER A 105 -7.52 -6.27 4.55
CA SER A 105 -7.12 -6.37 5.96
C SER A 105 -7.73 -5.25 6.81
N LEU A 106 -7.71 -3.99 6.34
CA LEU A 106 -8.37 -2.89 7.06
C LEU A 106 -9.89 -3.08 7.16
N VAL A 107 -10.51 -3.59 6.10
CA VAL A 107 -11.95 -3.91 6.09
C VAL A 107 -12.26 -5.05 7.07
N SER A 108 -11.39 -6.05 7.20
CA SER A 108 -11.52 -7.10 8.22
C SER A 108 -11.58 -6.51 9.63
N LEU A 109 -10.69 -5.55 9.95
CA LEU A 109 -10.71 -4.84 11.23
C LEU A 109 -12.01 -4.07 11.46
N ILE A 110 -12.59 -3.47 10.42
CA ILE A 110 -13.88 -2.77 10.49
C ILE A 110 -15.02 -3.74 10.76
N LEU A 111 -15.06 -4.86 10.03
CA LEU A 111 -16.12 -5.87 10.18
C LEU A 111 -16.09 -6.57 11.54
N ASN A 112 -14.92 -6.70 12.16
CA ASN A 112 -14.80 -7.17 13.54
C ASN A 112 -15.53 -6.25 14.54
N GLN A 113 -15.70 -4.96 14.22
CA GLN A 113 -16.44 -3.99 15.05
C GLN A 113 -17.90 -3.80 14.59
N ALA A 114 -18.19 -3.95 13.29
CA ALA A 114 -19.48 -3.68 12.68
C ALA A 114 -20.01 -4.90 11.91
N GLN A 115 -20.56 -5.88 12.65
CA GLN A 115 -20.95 -7.17 12.09
C GLN A 115 -22.12 -7.08 11.11
N GLY A 116 -22.07 -7.90 10.06
CA GLY A 116 -23.20 -8.20 9.16
C GLY A 116 -23.43 -7.24 7.99
N LEU A 117 -22.69 -6.14 7.88
CA LEU A 117 -22.88 -5.19 6.80
C LEU A 117 -22.00 -5.50 5.57
N PRO A 118 -22.52 -5.33 4.35
CA PRO A 118 -21.74 -5.56 3.14
C PRO A 118 -20.73 -4.44 2.85
N ILE A 119 -19.74 -4.76 2.04
CA ILE A 119 -18.73 -3.85 1.49
C ILE A 119 -19.03 -3.70 0.01
N LEU A 120 -18.93 -2.48 -0.52
CA LEU A 120 -19.06 -2.23 -1.94
C LEU A 120 -17.71 -1.86 -2.54
N TRP A 121 -17.23 -2.65 -3.51
CA TRP A 121 -16.03 -2.38 -4.30
C TRP A 121 -16.41 -1.91 -5.69
N ILE A 122 -16.01 -0.69 -6.01
CA ILE A 122 -16.38 0.03 -7.22
C ILE A 122 -15.11 0.22 -8.05
N GLY A 123 -15.19 -0.10 -9.33
CA GLY A 123 -14.10 0.06 -10.28
C GLY A 123 -14.64 0.18 -11.69
N THR A 124 -13.75 0.50 -12.63
CA THR A 124 -14.07 0.38 -14.05
C THR A 124 -13.77 -1.03 -14.58
N SER A 125 -14.32 -1.37 -15.75
CA SER A 125 -13.99 -2.63 -16.43
C SER A 125 -12.48 -2.78 -16.66
N GLU A 126 -11.81 -1.70 -17.05
CA GLU A 126 -10.36 -1.75 -17.34
C GLU A 126 -9.54 -2.05 -16.09
N ILE A 127 -9.91 -1.49 -14.92
CA ILE A 127 -9.14 -1.74 -13.70
C ILE A 127 -9.37 -3.15 -13.17
N PHE A 128 -10.58 -3.70 -13.28
CA PHE A 128 -10.83 -5.10 -12.90
C PHE A 128 -10.22 -6.11 -13.87
N HIS A 129 -10.08 -5.76 -15.15
CA HIS A 129 -9.32 -6.58 -16.09
C HIS A 129 -7.82 -6.63 -15.74
N GLU A 130 -7.26 -5.53 -15.27
CA GLU A 130 -5.82 -5.40 -14.98
C GLU A 130 -5.43 -5.89 -13.58
N ALA A 131 -6.21 -5.52 -12.56
CA ALA A 131 -5.97 -5.89 -11.16
C ALA A 131 -6.61 -7.24 -10.78
N GLY A 132 -7.58 -7.71 -11.57
CA GLY A 132 -8.37 -8.89 -11.27
C GLY A 132 -9.39 -8.66 -10.15
N PHE A 133 -10.03 -9.76 -9.74
CA PHE A 133 -10.94 -9.79 -8.61
C PHE A 133 -10.31 -10.55 -7.42
N PRO A 134 -10.63 -10.18 -6.17
CA PRO A 134 -10.29 -10.98 -5.00
C PRO A 134 -10.78 -12.43 -5.13
N TYR A 135 -9.91 -13.38 -4.79
CA TYR A 135 -10.28 -14.79 -4.79
C TYR A 135 -11.26 -15.10 -3.65
N ALA A 136 -12.47 -15.53 -3.98
CA ALA A 136 -13.58 -15.70 -3.02
C ALA A 136 -13.20 -16.57 -1.80
N ARG A 137 -12.56 -17.72 -1.99
CA ARG A 137 -12.14 -18.58 -0.87
C ARG A 137 -11.07 -17.92 0.01
N GLY A 138 -10.22 -17.09 -0.61
CA GLY A 138 -9.19 -16.31 0.07
C GLY A 138 -9.78 -15.19 0.92
N LEU A 139 -10.95 -14.63 0.56
CA LEU A 139 -11.63 -13.62 1.38
C LEU A 139 -11.93 -14.13 2.79
N HIS A 140 -12.57 -15.30 2.88
CA HIS A 140 -12.87 -15.91 4.16
C HIS A 140 -11.60 -16.43 4.84
N ALA A 141 -10.77 -17.19 4.13
CA ALA A 141 -9.60 -17.85 4.72
C ALA A 141 -8.53 -16.88 5.22
N THR A 142 -8.35 -15.73 4.57
CA THR A 142 -7.30 -14.77 4.92
C THR A 142 -7.84 -13.60 5.73
N PHE A 143 -9.04 -13.10 5.43
CA PHE A 143 -9.56 -11.86 6.02
C PHE A 143 -10.81 -12.09 6.88
N GLY A 144 -11.38 -13.29 6.90
CA GLY A 144 -12.63 -13.57 7.60
C GLY A 144 -13.84 -12.85 7.01
N ILE A 145 -13.75 -12.43 5.74
CA ILE A 145 -14.83 -11.75 5.01
C ILE A 145 -15.63 -12.81 4.27
N GLU A 146 -16.93 -12.92 4.57
CA GLU A 146 -17.79 -13.83 3.81
C GLU A 146 -17.90 -13.36 2.36
N PRO A 147 -17.75 -14.23 1.35
CA PRO A 147 -17.84 -13.82 -0.05
C PRO A 147 -19.15 -13.08 -0.38
N GLY A 148 -20.25 -13.44 0.27
CA GLY A 148 -21.55 -12.77 0.11
C GLY A 148 -21.62 -11.35 0.70
N GLN A 149 -20.64 -10.93 1.49
CA GLN A 149 -20.55 -9.56 2.00
C GLN A 149 -19.84 -8.61 1.05
N LEU A 150 -19.12 -9.10 0.04
CA LEU A 150 -18.40 -8.25 -0.91
C LEU A 150 -19.18 -8.08 -2.21
N LEU A 151 -19.74 -6.89 -2.40
CA LEU A 151 -20.46 -6.51 -3.60
C LEU A 151 -19.51 -5.79 -4.57
N PHE A 152 -19.62 -6.09 -5.86
CA PHE A 152 -18.86 -5.40 -6.91
C PHE A 152 -19.77 -4.54 -7.76
N SER A 153 -19.32 -3.33 -8.06
CA SER A 153 -19.92 -2.44 -9.06
C SER A 153 -18.87 -2.14 -10.12
N GLU A 154 -18.97 -2.85 -11.23
CA GLU A 154 -18.19 -2.57 -12.43
C GLU A 154 -18.90 -1.53 -13.29
N ALA A 155 -18.23 -0.42 -13.57
CA ALA A 155 -18.76 0.65 -14.39
C ALA A 155 -17.97 0.77 -15.70
N PRO A 156 -18.63 1.00 -16.85
CA PRO A 156 -17.94 1.13 -18.14
C PRO A 156 -17.16 2.43 -18.28
N ARG A 157 -17.44 3.44 -17.43
CA ARG A 157 -16.76 4.74 -17.47
C ARG A 157 -16.47 5.22 -16.06
N LEU A 158 -15.34 5.93 -15.92
CA LEU A 158 -14.93 6.51 -14.64
C LEU A 158 -15.97 7.47 -14.03
N VAL A 159 -16.68 8.27 -14.86
CA VAL A 159 -17.74 9.16 -14.36
C VAL A 159 -18.85 8.37 -13.66
N ASP A 160 -19.20 7.20 -14.19
CA ASP A 160 -20.25 6.35 -13.63
C ASP A 160 -19.74 5.70 -12.33
N ALA A 161 -18.49 5.22 -12.30
CA ALA A 161 -17.85 4.71 -11.08
C ALA A 161 -17.80 5.76 -9.96
N LEU A 162 -17.43 7.01 -10.28
CA LEU A 162 -17.40 8.12 -9.32
C LEU A 162 -18.80 8.46 -8.81
N TRP A 163 -19.80 8.45 -9.69
CA TRP A 163 -21.19 8.67 -9.30
C TRP A 163 -21.67 7.58 -8.34
N VAL A 164 -21.44 6.30 -8.65
CA VAL A 164 -21.77 5.19 -7.74
C VAL A 164 -21.04 5.33 -6.41
N ALA A 165 -19.76 5.71 -6.42
CA ALA A 165 -18.98 5.89 -5.19
C ALA A 165 -19.52 7.03 -4.31
N GLU A 166 -19.95 8.14 -4.91
CA GLU A 166 -20.60 9.22 -4.18
C GLU A 166 -21.94 8.78 -3.56
N GLU A 167 -22.77 8.06 -4.31
CA GLU A 167 -24.07 7.59 -3.83
C GLU A 167 -23.93 6.50 -2.77
N ALA A 168 -22.89 5.65 -2.86
CA ALA A 168 -22.56 4.67 -1.85
C ALA A 168 -21.97 5.31 -0.59
N ALA A 169 -21.12 6.33 -0.72
CA ALA A 169 -20.46 7.00 0.40
C ALA A 169 -21.43 7.70 1.37
N ARG A 170 -22.67 7.98 0.95
CA ARG A 170 -23.73 8.52 1.83
C ARG A 170 -24.57 7.44 2.52
N MET A 171 -24.38 6.17 2.20
CA MET A 171 -25.18 5.07 2.75
C MET A 171 -24.63 4.60 4.10
N THR A 172 -25.51 4.43 5.08
CA THR A 172 -25.17 3.83 6.37
C THR A 172 -25.29 2.31 6.39
N ALA A 173 -25.85 1.73 5.33
CA ALA A 173 -26.07 0.29 5.14
C ALA A 173 -24.83 -0.48 4.64
N LEU A 174 -23.70 0.21 4.39
CA LEU A 174 -22.44 -0.39 3.98
C LEU A 174 -21.43 -0.32 5.12
N ALA A 175 -20.63 -1.37 5.30
CA ALA A 175 -19.52 -1.37 6.25
C ALA A 175 -18.42 -0.40 5.82
N ALA A 176 -18.07 -0.44 4.53
CA ALA A 176 -17.08 0.40 3.88
C ALA A 176 -17.38 0.48 2.37
N VAL A 177 -16.88 1.53 1.72
CA VAL A 177 -16.85 1.66 0.26
C VAL A 177 -15.40 1.64 -0.20
N ILE A 178 -15.08 0.81 -1.20
CA ILE A 178 -13.79 0.78 -1.87
C ILE A 178 -14.00 1.32 -3.27
N LEU A 179 -13.27 2.35 -3.65
CA LEU A 179 -13.22 2.89 -5.01
C LEU A 179 -11.81 2.68 -5.55
N GLU A 180 -11.67 1.90 -6.61
CA GLU A 180 -10.40 1.60 -7.23
C GLU A 180 -10.22 2.32 -8.57
N ILE A 181 -9.13 3.06 -8.69
CA ILE A 181 -8.83 3.92 -9.83
C ILE A 181 -7.35 3.75 -10.23
N ARG A 182 -7.10 3.62 -11.53
CA ARG A 182 -5.76 3.63 -12.11
C ARG A 182 -5.30 5.04 -12.48
N GLY A 183 -4.05 5.35 -12.18
CA GLY A 183 -3.38 6.59 -12.58
C GLY A 183 -4.03 7.85 -12.00
N ASN A 184 -3.93 8.95 -12.74
CA ASN A 184 -4.36 10.28 -12.34
C ASN A 184 -5.43 10.84 -13.29
N PRO A 185 -6.62 10.23 -13.38
CA PRO A 185 -7.63 10.71 -14.30
C PRO A 185 -8.17 12.07 -13.85
N GLN A 186 -8.29 13.01 -14.80
CA GLN A 186 -8.74 14.39 -14.54
C GLN A 186 -10.10 14.48 -13.83
N ARG A 187 -10.97 13.47 -13.99
CA ARG A 187 -12.30 13.43 -13.36
C ARG A 187 -12.24 13.20 -11.85
N LEU A 188 -11.16 12.61 -11.32
CA LEU A 188 -10.94 12.50 -9.88
C LEU A 188 -10.16 13.73 -9.39
N ASP A 189 -10.81 14.88 -9.42
CA ASP A 189 -10.22 16.14 -8.99
C ASP A 189 -10.36 16.36 -7.47
N LEU A 190 -9.80 17.47 -6.97
CA LEU A 190 -9.93 17.86 -5.57
C LEU A 190 -11.41 18.03 -5.16
N THR A 191 -12.27 18.46 -6.08
CA THR A 191 -13.70 18.61 -5.82
C THR A 191 -14.37 17.25 -5.60
N ALA A 192 -14.10 16.26 -6.45
CA ALA A 192 -14.61 14.90 -6.32
C ALA A 192 -14.15 14.26 -5.00
N THR A 193 -12.86 14.37 -4.68
CA THR A 193 -12.35 13.81 -3.41
C THR A 193 -12.92 14.54 -2.18
N ARG A 194 -13.21 15.85 -2.26
CA ARG A 194 -13.91 16.60 -1.19
C ARG A 194 -15.34 16.09 -1.00
N ARG A 195 -16.09 15.87 -2.08
CA ARG A 195 -17.44 15.32 -2.01
C ARG A 195 -17.45 13.92 -1.38
N LEU A 196 -16.56 13.03 -1.84
CA LEU A 196 -16.42 11.70 -1.26
C LEU A 196 -16.09 11.76 0.24
N HIS A 197 -15.13 12.59 0.64
CA HIS A 197 -14.77 12.75 2.04
C HIS A 197 -15.91 13.28 2.91
N ALA A 198 -16.63 14.30 2.44
CA ALA A 198 -17.76 14.88 3.18
C ALA A 198 -18.91 13.88 3.34
N ARG A 199 -19.18 13.06 2.31
CA ARG A 199 -20.21 12.02 2.38
C ARG A 199 -19.82 10.90 3.34
N ALA A 200 -18.55 10.46 3.31
CA ALA A 200 -17.99 9.50 4.26
C ALA A 200 -18.17 9.98 5.72
N GLN A 201 -17.87 11.27 5.97
CA GLN A 201 -18.10 11.90 7.27
C GLN A 201 -19.59 11.91 7.66
N GLY A 202 -20.46 12.31 6.74
CA GLY A 202 -21.91 12.37 6.98
C GLY A 202 -22.54 11.01 7.27
N ALA A 203 -22.07 9.95 6.61
CA ALA A 203 -22.55 8.58 6.82
C ALA A 203 -21.90 7.89 8.03
N GLY A 204 -20.81 8.44 8.58
CA GLY A 204 -20.03 7.77 9.63
C GLY A 204 -19.32 6.51 9.12
N ARG A 205 -19.01 6.41 7.82
CA ARG A 205 -18.43 5.23 7.18
C ARG A 205 -17.11 5.54 6.46
N PRO A 206 -16.17 4.59 6.42
CA PRO A 206 -14.92 4.79 5.71
C PRO A 206 -15.12 4.60 4.20
N VAL A 207 -14.43 5.45 3.44
CA VAL A 207 -14.26 5.29 1.99
C VAL A 207 -12.77 5.08 1.72
N PHE A 208 -12.42 3.93 1.16
CA PHE A 208 -11.06 3.64 0.72
C PHE A 208 -10.94 3.94 -0.77
N LEU A 209 -10.01 4.83 -1.12
CA LEU A 209 -9.66 5.14 -2.49
C LEU A 209 -8.34 4.45 -2.84
N LEU A 210 -8.42 3.35 -3.59
CA LEU A 210 -7.27 2.61 -4.07
C LEU A 210 -6.76 3.26 -5.36
N ARG A 211 -5.49 3.63 -5.37
CA ARG A 211 -4.84 4.37 -6.44
C ARG A 211 -3.70 3.54 -7.01
N GLN A 212 -3.96 2.88 -8.13
CA GLN A 212 -2.97 2.02 -8.79
C GLN A 212 -2.12 2.83 -9.75
N ALA A 213 -0.79 2.80 -9.60
CA ALA A 213 0.16 3.52 -10.44
C ALA A 213 -0.13 5.03 -10.56
N ALA A 214 -0.57 5.65 -9.47
CA ALA A 214 -0.89 7.08 -9.45
C ALA A 214 0.27 7.91 -8.93
N GLY A 215 0.55 9.03 -9.59
CA GLY A 215 1.46 10.05 -9.10
C GLY A 215 0.84 10.87 -7.95
N PRO A 216 1.66 11.60 -7.17
CA PRO A 216 1.18 12.45 -6.10
C PRO A 216 0.32 13.62 -6.64
N GLU A 217 -0.94 13.70 -6.21
CA GLU A 217 -1.83 14.83 -6.51
C GLU A 217 -2.46 15.43 -5.24
N PRO A 218 -2.87 16.71 -5.24
CA PRO A 218 -3.65 17.29 -4.16
C PRO A 218 -5.04 16.66 -4.07
N THR A 219 -5.39 16.17 -2.88
CA THR A 219 -6.71 15.54 -2.63
C THR A 219 -7.26 15.95 -1.27
N ALA A 220 -8.55 15.67 -1.05
CA ALA A 220 -9.21 15.96 0.23
C ALA A 220 -8.96 14.91 1.32
N ALA A 221 -8.39 13.75 0.97
CA ALA A 221 -8.17 12.65 1.91
C ALA A 221 -7.29 13.11 3.09
N PRO A 222 -7.72 12.98 4.36
CA PRO A 222 -6.88 13.28 5.51
C PRO A 222 -5.65 12.39 5.63
N VAL A 223 -5.73 11.15 5.13
CA VAL A 223 -4.64 10.16 5.18
C VAL A 223 -4.40 9.60 3.78
N ARG A 224 -3.12 9.55 3.39
CA ARG A 224 -2.62 8.80 2.23
C ARG A 224 -1.55 7.84 2.70
N LEU A 225 -1.76 6.57 2.42
CA LEU A 225 -0.81 5.50 2.61
C LEU A 225 -0.27 5.07 1.24
N ILE A 226 1.01 4.73 1.18
CA ILE A 226 1.62 4.05 0.05
C ILE A 226 1.90 2.63 0.51
N ALA A 227 1.32 1.64 -0.17
CA ALA A 227 1.42 0.24 0.17
C ALA A 227 2.11 -0.52 -0.96
N ALA A 228 3.04 -1.39 -0.59
CA ALA A 228 3.71 -2.33 -1.49
C ALA A 228 3.86 -3.69 -0.80
N SER A 229 4.10 -4.74 -1.58
CA SER A 229 4.46 -6.04 -0.99
C SER A 229 5.78 -5.93 -0.24
N ALA A 230 5.83 -6.44 0.99
CA ALA A 230 7.09 -6.65 1.69
C ALA A 230 7.71 -7.99 1.26
N PRO A 231 9.03 -8.18 1.42
CA PRO A 231 9.66 -9.48 1.20
C PRO A 231 9.05 -10.57 2.08
N ALA A 232 8.81 -11.75 1.48
CA ALA A 232 8.38 -12.92 2.21
C ALA A 232 9.49 -13.41 3.16
N VAL A 233 9.07 -13.93 4.31
CA VAL A 233 9.95 -14.62 5.27
C VAL A 233 9.55 -16.10 5.32
N PRO A 234 10.44 -17.02 5.72
CA PRO A 234 10.06 -18.40 5.99
C PRO A 234 8.94 -18.48 7.03
N ARG A 235 8.09 -19.51 6.95
CA ARG A 235 7.12 -19.82 8.00
C ARG A 235 7.85 -20.22 9.27
N GLU A 236 7.47 -19.62 10.38
CA GLU A 236 7.90 -20.08 11.70
C GLU A 236 7.13 -21.35 12.07
N THR A 237 7.84 -22.35 12.59
CA THR A 237 7.28 -23.61 13.08
C THR A 237 7.85 -23.91 14.47
N ILE A 238 7.31 -24.93 15.14
CA ILE A 238 7.84 -25.39 16.44
C ILE A 238 9.33 -25.79 16.33
N ALA A 239 9.78 -26.27 15.16
CA ALA A 239 11.17 -26.64 14.90
C ALA A 239 12.05 -25.46 14.43
N GLY A 240 11.50 -24.24 14.39
CA GLY A 240 12.14 -23.05 13.84
C GLY A 240 11.68 -22.70 12.42
N PRO A 241 12.38 -21.78 11.73
CA PRO A 241 12.00 -21.31 10.40
C PRO A 241 12.09 -22.44 9.35
N LEU A 242 11.00 -22.70 8.64
CA LEU A 242 10.94 -23.71 7.59
C LEU A 242 11.52 -23.17 6.27
N ALA A 243 12.77 -23.53 5.97
CA ALA A 243 13.45 -23.11 4.74
C ALA A 243 12.64 -23.43 3.47
N GLY A 244 12.63 -22.48 2.51
CA GLY A 244 11.89 -22.62 1.24
C GLY A 244 10.37 -22.44 1.35
N SER A 245 9.82 -22.21 2.55
CA SER A 245 8.40 -21.89 2.71
C SER A 245 8.12 -20.39 2.54
N ILE A 246 6.86 -20.06 2.27
CA ILE A 246 6.37 -18.68 2.16
C ILE A 246 5.53 -18.38 3.40
N GLY A 247 6.01 -17.43 4.21
CA GLY A 247 5.37 -16.93 5.40
C GLY A 247 4.06 -16.19 5.15
N ARG A 248 3.57 -15.54 6.19
CA ARG A 248 2.35 -14.73 6.14
C ARG A 248 2.53 -13.54 5.17
N PRO A 249 1.44 -13.08 4.52
CA PRO A 249 1.51 -11.90 3.66
C PRO A 249 1.93 -10.68 4.47
N ALA A 250 2.84 -9.89 3.90
CA ALA A 250 3.34 -8.69 4.55
C ALA A 250 3.37 -7.51 3.59
N PHE A 251 3.14 -6.32 4.14
CA PHE A 251 3.02 -5.07 3.41
C PHE A 251 4.04 -4.07 3.94
N THR A 252 4.75 -3.41 3.04
CA THR A 252 5.49 -2.20 3.38
C THR A 252 4.55 -1.02 3.19
N VAL A 253 4.27 -0.30 4.27
CA VAL A 253 3.36 0.85 4.30
C VAL A 253 4.14 2.09 4.69
N SER A 254 4.03 3.15 3.90
CA SER A 254 4.55 4.47 4.25
C SER A 254 3.45 5.53 4.27
N ILE A 255 3.58 6.51 5.15
CA ILE A 255 2.62 7.61 5.28
C ILE A 255 3.01 8.71 4.29
N GLY A 256 2.36 8.74 3.13
CA GLY A 256 2.58 9.76 2.09
C GLY A 256 1.93 11.11 2.41
N LYS A 257 0.84 11.11 3.19
CA LYS A 257 0.16 12.31 3.68
C LYS A 257 -0.59 11.99 4.96
N SER A 258 -0.48 12.85 5.96
CA SER A 258 -1.40 12.88 7.09
C SER A 258 -1.45 14.29 7.68
N ARG A 259 -2.61 14.71 8.18
CA ARG A 259 -2.73 15.97 8.93
C ARG A 259 -2.07 15.89 10.31
N THR A 260 -2.00 14.69 10.88
CA THR A 260 -1.58 14.45 12.27
C THR A 260 -0.29 13.63 12.37
N ALA A 261 0.13 12.97 11.30
CA ALA A 261 1.22 12.00 11.37
C ALA A 261 2.61 12.52 11.06
N LEU A 262 3.57 11.93 11.76
CA LEU A 262 4.97 11.97 11.37
C LEU A 262 5.18 11.01 10.18
N PRO A 263 5.96 11.39 9.17
CA PRO A 263 6.38 10.48 8.12
C PRO A 263 7.04 9.23 8.71
N GLY A 264 6.75 8.07 8.14
CA GLY A 264 7.29 6.80 8.61
C GLY A 264 7.01 5.68 7.62
N GLN A 265 7.85 4.65 7.68
CA GLN A 265 7.70 3.40 6.94
C GLN A 265 7.58 2.25 7.95
N PHE A 266 6.70 1.30 7.65
CA PHE A 266 6.33 0.20 8.52
C PHE A 266 6.24 -1.07 7.68
N THR A 267 6.73 -2.19 8.20
CA THR A 267 6.52 -3.50 7.58
C THR A 267 5.51 -4.25 8.44
N LEU A 268 4.33 -4.47 7.89
CA LEU A 268 3.19 -5.05 8.57
C LEU A 268 2.95 -6.46 8.06
N GLU A 269 3.01 -7.45 8.92
CA GLU A 269 2.63 -8.82 8.60
C GLU A 269 1.17 -9.05 9.02
N TRP A 270 0.37 -9.64 8.13
CA TRP A 270 -1.02 -9.94 8.41
C TRP A 270 -1.17 -11.35 8.97
N ASN A 271 -1.73 -11.46 10.17
CA ASN A 271 -2.08 -12.72 10.81
C ASN A 271 -3.53 -13.08 10.45
N PRO A 272 -3.77 -14.06 9.56
CA PRO A 272 -5.12 -14.43 9.15
C PRO A 272 -5.93 -15.11 10.26
N ASP A 273 -5.24 -15.73 11.23
CA ASP A 273 -5.86 -16.45 12.35
C ASP A 273 -6.45 -15.47 13.36
N GLU A 274 -5.68 -14.42 13.70
CA GLU A 274 -6.08 -13.38 14.65
C GLU A 274 -6.76 -12.17 13.99
N ARG A 275 -6.74 -12.10 12.65
CA ARG A 275 -7.26 -10.98 11.84
C ARG A 275 -6.67 -9.64 12.28
N GLY A 276 -5.35 -9.62 12.47
CA GLY A 276 -4.61 -8.48 13.00
C GLY A 276 -3.28 -8.27 12.28
N PHE A 277 -2.71 -7.08 12.48
CA PHE A 277 -1.37 -6.76 11.99
C PHE A 277 -0.32 -6.91 13.08
N GLU A 278 0.80 -7.50 12.72
CA GLU A 278 2.01 -7.54 13.52
C GLU A 278 3.10 -6.69 12.84
N GLU A 279 3.80 -5.86 13.59
CA GLU A 279 4.90 -5.09 13.03
C GLU A 279 6.17 -5.93 12.97
N ARG A 280 6.65 -6.21 11.75
CA ARG A 280 7.99 -6.76 11.56
C ARG A 280 9.00 -5.65 11.82
N ARG A 281 9.68 -5.73 12.95
CA ARG A 281 10.83 -4.88 13.24
C ARG A 281 12.06 -5.52 12.64
N ASP A 282 12.79 -4.77 11.83
CA ASP A 282 14.11 -5.15 11.33
C ASP A 282 15.12 -5.15 12.50
N LYS A 283 14.96 -6.07 13.45
CA LYS A 283 16.05 -6.49 14.30
C LYS A 283 16.79 -7.57 13.51
N GLU A 284 17.92 -7.18 12.94
CA GLU A 284 19.01 -8.10 12.54
C GLU A 284 18.73 -9.09 11.40
N ARG A 285 17.94 -8.71 10.38
CA ARG A 285 17.93 -9.44 9.11
C ARG A 285 18.22 -8.52 7.94
N ARG A 286 19.37 -7.85 7.99
CA ARG A 286 20.07 -7.46 6.76
C ARG A 286 20.26 -8.77 6.00
N ALA A 287 19.64 -8.93 4.84
CA ALA A 287 19.80 -10.14 4.03
C ALA A 287 21.29 -10.50 3.99
N GLU A 288 21.68 -11.68 4.48
CA GLU A 288 23.08 -12.12 4.48
C GLU A 288 23.65 -12.18 3.06
N ASN A 289 22.79 -12.17 2.05
CA ASN A 289 23.16 -11.93 0.66
C ASN A 289 22.07 -11.11 -0.04
N PRO A 290 22.23 -9.78 -0.20
CA PRO A 290 21.49 -9.09 -1.25
C PRO A 290 22.04 -9.63 -2.57
N VAL A 291 21.32 -10.56 -3.20
CA VAL A 291 21.67 -10.93 -4.58
C VAL A 291 21.50 -9.65 -5.40
N PRO A 292 22.57 -9.13 -6.04
CA PRO A 292 22.45 -7.93 -6.84
C PRO A 292 21.46 -8.22 -7.97
N VAL A 293 20.33 -7.51 -7.96
CA VAL A 293 19.47 -7.43 -9.15
C VAL A 293 20.33 -6.71 -10.19
N VAL A 294 20.73 -7.46 -11.21
CA VAL A 294 21.56 -6.95 -12.30
C VAL A 294 20.87 -5.73 -12.91
N SER A 295 21.52 -4.57 -12.87
CA SER A 295 21.06 -3.38 -13.59
C SER A 295 20.87 -3.74 -15.06
N LEU A 296 19.71 -3.41 -15.64
CA LEU A 296 19.51 -3.49 -17.08
C LEU A 296 20.63 -2.72 -17.77
N SER A 297 21.39 -3.42 -18.62
CA SER A 297 22.58 -2.89 -19.27
C SER A 297 22.16 -1.82 -20.30
N GLY A 298 22.21 -0.55 -19.91
CA GLY A 298 22.00 0.57 -20.83
C GLY A 298 23.27 0.86 -21.63
N GLY A 299 23.22 0.67 -22.95
CA GLY A 299 24.09 1.35 -23.91
C GLY A 299 25.53 0.85 -24.05
N ARG A 300 25.75 -0.40 -24.45
CA ARG A 300 27.03 -0.79 -25.08
C ARG A 300 27.00 -0.50 -26.58
N LYS A 301 28.17 -0.10 -27.11
CA LYS A 301 28.39 0.18 -28.54
C LYS A 301 28.30 -1.08 -29.42
N ASP A 302 28.35 -2.26 -28.81
CA ASP A 302 28.14 -3.56 -29.44
C ASP A 302 27.05 -4.34 -28.69
N PRO A 303 25.82 -4.45 -29.23
CA PRO A 303 24.79 -5.30 -28.64
C PRO A 303 25.15 -6.77 -28.80
N ALA A 304 24.85 -7.59 -27.78
CA ALA A 304 24.97 -9.04 -27.88
C ALA A 304 23.96 -9.58 -28.90
N ALA A 305 24.36 -10.61 -29.65
CA ALA A 305 23.51 -11.27 -30.63
C ALA A 305 22.20 -11.78 -29.98
N ALA A 306 21.08 -11.61 -30.70
CA ALA A 306 19.75 -11.96 -30.23
C ALA A 306 19.69 -13.40 -29.68
N ALA A 307 19.13 -13.57 -28.49
CA ALA A 307 18.85 -14.88 -27.93
C ALA A 307 17.83 -15.59 -28.84
N GLY A 308 18.21 -16.75 -29.40
CA GLY A 308 17.32 -17.57 -30.22
C GLY A 308 16.12 -18.09 -29.43
N GLU A 309 14.99 -18.26 -30.10
CA GLU A 309 13.79 -18.89 -29.53
C GLU A 309 14.10 -20.35 -29.16
N ILE A 310 14.03 -20.68 -27.88
CA ILE A 310 13.91 -22.06 -27.43
C ILE A 310 12.42 -22.34 -27.20
N LEU A 311 11.78 -22.88 -28.23
CA LEU A 311 10.47 -23.53 -28.14
C LEU A 311 10.71 -25.03 -27.92
N ALA A 312 10.43 -25.53 -26.71
CA ALA A 312 10.46 -26.96 -26.42
C ALA A 312 9.04 -27.47 -26.12
N PHE A 313 8.27 -27.74 -27.17
CA PHE A 313 7.22 -28.76 -27.10
C PHE A 313 7.75 -30.05 -27.73
N PRO A 314 7.51 -31.24 -27.14
CA PRO A 314 7.95 -32.48 -27.74
C PRO A 314 7.05 -32.80 -28.94
N ALA A 315 7.62 -32.87 -30.14
CA ALA A 315 6.96 -33.45 -31.29
C ALA A 315 6.99 -34.99 -31.14
N VAL A 316 5.81 -35.60 -31.25
CA VAL A 316 5.60 -37.04 -31.24
C VAL A 316 6.24 -37.66 -32.49
N GLY A 317 7.14 -38.63 -32.29
CA GLY A 317 7.55 -39.59 -33.32
C GLY A 317 9.05 -39.81 -33.47
N SER A 318 9.48 -41.03 -33.11
CA SER A 318 10.74 -41.71 -33.51
C SER A 318 11.92 -41.70 -32.51
N PRO A 319 12.75 -42.77 -32.51
CA PRO A 319 13.03 -43.57 -31.30
C PRO A 319 14.34 -43.25 -30.56
N ILE A 320 14.43 -43.83 -29.36
CA ILE A 320 15.47 -43.66 -28.34
C ILE A 320 16.69 -44.59 -28.60
N SER A 321 17.88 -44.11 -28.18
CA SER A 321 19.11 -44.83 -27.72
C SER A 321 20.36 -44.69 -28.61
N PRO A 322 21.59 -44.82 -28.03
CA PRO A 322 22.18 -44.01 -26.97
C PRO A 322 23.59 -43.50 -27.36
N THR A 323 24.18 -42.64 -26.53
CA THR A 323 25.55 -42.11 -26.61
C THR A 323 26.64 -43.20 -26.72
N PRO A 324 27.74 -42.93 -27.44
CA PRO A 324 29.07 -42.78 -26.81
C PRO A 324 29.91 -41.66 -27.48
N GLY A 325 30.85 -40.97 -26.84
CA GLY A 325 32.05 -41.49 -26.18
C GLY A 325 33.28 -41.22 -27.07
N ASN A 326 34.22 -40.41 -26.56
CA ASN A 326 35.51 -40.01 -27.15
C ASN A 326 36.20 -41.02 -28.09
N GLN A 327 36.75 -40.56 -29.23
CA GLN A 327 38.04 -41.02 -29.77
C GLN A 327 38.64 -40.08 -30.86
N PRO A 328 39.99 -40.08 -31.05
CA PRO A 328 40.80 -38.99 -31.63
C PRO A 328 41.06 -39.13 -33.16
N PRO A 329 41.84 -38.24 -33.82
CA PRO A 329 41.72 -38.02 -35.26
C PRO A 329 42.55 -39.02 -36.08
N PRO A 330 42.10 -39.43 -37.29
CA PRO A 330 42.92 -40.24 -38.18
C PRO A 330 43.62 -39.39 -39.25
N GLY A 331 44.86 -39.78 -39.51
CA GLY A 331 45.75 -39.23 -40.52
C GLY A 331 45.49 -39.72 -41.94
N GLN A 332 46.23 -39.08 -42.85
CA GLN A 332 46.23 -39.16 -44.30
C GLN A 332 46.33 -40.58 -44.89
N ARG A 333 45.59 -40.85 -45.97
CA ARG A 333 46.16 -41.02 -47.33
C ARG A 333 45.07 -41.23 -48.39
N ALA A 334 45.36 -40.70 -49.58
CA ALA A 334 44.52 -40.63 -50.76
C ALA A 334 44.34 -41.98 -51.47
N THR A 335 43.26 -42.13 -52.24
CA THR A 335 43.28 -42.62 -53.64
C THR A 335 41.88 -42.66 -54.30
N HIS A 336 41.80 -42.01 -55.46
CA HIS A 336 41.17 -42.43 -56.73
C HIS A 336 39.70 -42.91 -56.82
N LEU A 337 38.90 -42.03 -57.44
CA LEU A 337 38.02 -42.23 -58.61
C LEU A 337 37.98 -43.62 -59.28
N GLY A 338 36.77 -44.11 -59.56
CA GLY A 338 36.49 -45.08 -60.64
C GLY A 338 35.10 -45.74 -60.56
N PRO A 339 34.43 -46.09 -61.68
CA PRO A 339 33.02 -45.72 -61.87
C PRO A 339 31.99 -46.87 -62.06
N ARG A 340 30.70 -46.46 -61.96
CA ARG A 340 29.46 -46.90 -62.65
C ARG A 340 29.35 -48.31 -63.29
N ARG A 341 28.26 -49.02 -62.96
CA ARG A 341 27.13 -49.46 -63.84
C ARG A 341 26.12 -50.24 -62.96
N ALA A 342 24.84 -49.84 -62.91
CA ALA A 342 23.72 -50.19 -63.80
C ALA A 342 23.21 -51.64 -63.63
N GLY A 343 21.95 -51.74 -63.23
CA GLY A 343 21.16 -52.94 -63.00
C GLY A 343 19.93 -52.56 -62.19
#